data_AF-R6VTH8-F1
#
_entry.id   AF-R6VTH8-F1
#
_cell.length_a   1.000
_cell.length_b   1.000
_cell.length_c   1.000
_cell.angle_alpha   90.00
_cell.angle_beta   90.00
_cell.angle_gamma   90.00
#
_symmetry.space_group_name_H-M   'P 1'
#
loop_
_entity.id
_entity.type
_entity.pdbx_description
1 polymer ?
#
loop_
_entity_poly.entity_id
_entity_poly.type
_entity_poly.pdbx_seq_one_letter_code
_entity_poly.pdbx_strand_id
1 'polypeptide(L)'
;MRKFIKRYIAVFMAACVILGGWNVQEGTAQAATFSDINQDSVFLKQPGGSNLCTLVAATMMVRRGAMMNGNDNWASISTDMMRSAAWVEGIGLKWNFTCGSVTVAHDSFSGTAADLQTKLSEHPEGIVLYKQKSDQQHAILVTDYTDGVFYCADPSGAVASGRIPLSSASITIEASNYIWYISSPTLYLTDSSGNQIPHVVETPKPTVTPKPTAAATAKPTATAKATATAKPKKTTKPKTTTKPKTTAKPKNTETAKPSATEKAEKVKAPGKVKDVVVKNNKKKTLTITWKKTSGAKGYQLRFATTKKIPGGAASVTLAGRRAALTDLSKGSVFYVKVRAYKLNGKKKVYGSYSAVKKGKVKK
;
A
#
# COMPACT_ATOMS: atom_id res chain seq x y z
N MET A 1 -39.35 5.52 18.39
CA MET A 1 -38.77 4.66 19.46
C MET A 1 -38.72 3.23 18.91
N ARG A 2 -37.63 2.47 18.77
CA ARG A 2 -36.33 2.38 19.46
C ARG A 2 -35.23 1.98 18.46
N LYS A 3 -34.04 2.55 18.67
CA LYS A 3 -32.72 2.19 18.13
C LYS A 3 -32.48 0.67 18.15
N PHE A 4 -31.89 0.12 17.09
CA PHE A 4 -30.99 -1.05 17.24
C PHE A 4 -29.69 -0.85 16.46
N ILE A 5 -28.72 -0.41 17.24
CA ILE A 5 -27.29 -0.27 16.96
C ILE A 5 -26.72 -1.62 16.47
N LYS A 6 -26.29 -1.72 15.20
CA LYS A 6 -25.39 -2.80 14.75
C LYS A 6 -23.94 -2.35 14.97
N ARG A 7 -23.45 -2.57 16.20
CA ARG A 7 -22.02 -2.49 16.55
C ARG A 7 -21.23 -3.48 15.69
N TYR A 8 -20.47 -2.97 14.71
CA TYR A 8 -19.49 -3.77 13.98
C TYR A 8 -18.28 -4.01 14.87
N ILE A 9 -18.17 -5.23 15.38
CA ILE A 9 -17.05 -5.67 16.20
C ILE A 9 -15.93 -6.04 15.23
N ALA A 10 -15.05 -5.08 14.95
CA ALA A 10 -13.80 -5.32 14.26
C ALA A 10 -12.91 -6.21 15.13
N VAL A 11 -12.35 -7.25 14.54
CA VAL A 11 -11.63 -8.32 15.23
C VAL A 11 -10.27 -8.42 14.61
N PHE A 12 -9.29 -7.81 15.28
CA PHE A 12 -7.88 -7.89 14.92
C PHE A 12 -7.37 -9.31 15.14
N MET A 13 -6.30 -9.71 14.46
CA MET A 13 -5.87 -11.11 14.40
C MET A 13 -4.35 -11.24 14.41
N ALA A 14 -3.76 -11.21 15.60
CA ALA A 14 -2.33 -11.39 15.86
C ALA A 14 -1.93 -12.88 15.84
N ALA A 15 -1.13 -13.30 14.86
CA ALA A 15 -0.67 -14.67 14.70
C ALA A 15 0.64 -14.97 15.49
N CYS A 16 0.57 -15.30 16.79
CA CYS A 16 1.78 -15.67 17.57
C CYS A 16 2.16 -17.15 17.39
N VAL A 17 3.37 -17.41 16.87
CA VAL A 17 3.98 -18.74 16.77
C VAL A 17 5.17 -18.78 17.72
N ILE A 18 5.08 -19.55 18.79
CA ILE A 18 6.23 -19.80 19.68
C ILE A 18 6.50 -21.30 19.63
N LEU A 19 7.73 -21.67 19.24
CA LEU A 19 8.38 -22.89 19.71
C LEU A 19 9.89 -22.72 19.59
N GLY A 20 10.56 -22.84 20.73
CA GLY A 20 11.95 -23.30 20.86
C GLY A 20 13.00 -22.21 20.87
N GLY A 21 13.31 -21.73 22.07
CA GLY A 21 14.55 -21.10 22.52
C GLY A 21 15.41 -20.38 21.49
N TRP A 22 15.28 -19.06 21.43
CA TRP A 22 16.42 -18.16 21.30
C TRP A 22 16.18 -16.99 22.23
N ASN A 23 17.26 -16.54 22.86
CA ASN A 23 17.28 -15.39 23.74
C ASN A 23 16.44 -14.26 23.14
N VAL A 24 15.41 -13.84 23.87
CA VAL A 24 14.74 -12.57 23.60
C VAL A 24 15.74 -11.51 24.02
N GLN A 25 16.58 -11.10 23.08
CA GLN A 25 17.12 -9.77 23.15
C GLN A 25 15.92 -8.87 22.84
N GLU A 26 15.39 -8.21 23.88
CA GLU A 26 14.40 -7.16 23.75
C GLU A 26 15.05 -6.01 22.95
N GLY A 27 15.06 -6.16 21.63
CA GLY A 27 15.30 -5.05 20.73
C GLY A 27 14.06 -4.19 20.74
N THR A 28 14.13 -3.03 21.39
CA THR A 28 13.24 -1.92 21.10
C THR A 28 13.20 -1.75 19.58
N ALA A 29 12.03 -1.91 18.93
CA ALA A 29 11.91 -1.64 17.50
C ALA A 29 12.37 -0.20 17.27
N GLN A 30 13.53 -0.02 16.64
CA GLN A 30 14.07 1.29 16.34
C GLN A 30 13.09 1.96 15.38
N ALA A 31 12.59 3.14 15.73
CA ALA A 31 11.71 3.90 14.86
C ALA A 31 12.47 4.35 13.59
N ALA A 32 11.76 4.49 12.48
CA ALA A 32 12.37 4.79 11.18
C ALA A 32 12.91 6.23 11.12
N THR A 33 14.10 6.39 10.55
CA THR A 33 14.69 7.71 10.25
C THR A 33 14.13 8.28 8.95
N PHE A 34 14.41 9.57 8.70
CA PHE A 34 14.05 10.22 7.44
C PHE A 34 14.69 9.53 6.22
N SER A 35 15.90 8.98 6.35
CA SER A 35 16.56 8.24 5.28
C SER A 35 15.85 6.90 5.02
N ASP A 36 15.48 6.18 6.07
CA ASP A 36 14.83 4.86 5.95
C ASP A 36 13.54 4.95 5.13
N ILE A 37 12.68 5.93 5.43
CA ILE A 37 11.39 6.09 4.76
C ILE A 37 11.51 6.65 3.33
N ASN A 38 12.70 7.08 2.91
CA ASN A 38 12.98 7.68 1.60
C ASN A 38 13.95 6.84 0.75
N GLN A 39 14.19 5.58 1.12
CA GLN A 39 14.95 4.65 0.29
C GLN A 39 14.16 4.24 -0.97
N ASP A 40 14.86 3.96 -2.07
CA ASP A 40 14.24 3.67 -3.37
C ASP A 40 13.20 2.54 -3.35
N SER A 41 13.40 1.53 -2.52
CA SER A 41 12.51 0.37 -2.40
C SER A 41 11.12 0.70 -1.83
N VAL A 42 10.97 1.86 -1.18
CA VAL A 42 9.66 2.40 -0.76
C VAL A 42 8.85 2.85 -1.96
N PHE A 43 9.50 3.45 -2.97
CA PHE A 43 8.86 4.13 -4.07
C PHE A 43 8.48 3.19 -5.21
N LEU A 44 7.19 3.17 -5.52
CA LEU A 44 6.59 2.26 -6.49
C LEU A 44 6.16 3.02 -7.74
N LYS A 45 6.29 2.34 -8.89
CA LYS A 45 5.73 2.80 -10.16
C LYS A 45 4.45 2.06 -10.49
N GLN A 46 3.50 2.77 -11.10
CA GLN A 46 2.34 2.15 -11.70
C GLN A 46 2.70 1.54 -13.06
N PRO A 47 2.00 0.49 -13.53
CA PRO A 47 2.10 0.05 -14.91
C PRO A 47 1.80 1.20 -15.88
N GLY A 48 2.56 1.29 -16.98
CA GLY A 48 2.40 2.33 -17.98
C GLY A 48 0.97 2.41 -18.52
N GLY A 49 0.41 3.63 -18.57
CA GLY A 49 -0.96 3.88 -19.06
C GLY A 49 -2.08 3.36 -18.16
N SER A 50 -1.80 2.95 -16.92
CA SER A 50 -2.82 2.52 -15.97
C SER A 50 -3.41 3.68 -15.16
N ASN A 51 -4.62 3.47 -14.62
CA ASN A 51 -5.33 4.42 -13.76
C ASN A 51 -5.13 4.09 -12.27
N LEU A 52 -3.92 3.67 -11.88
CA LEU A 52 -3.62 3.14 -10.54
C LEU A 52 -2.85 4.15 -9.67
N CYS A 53 -2.68 5.39 -10.11
CA CYS A 53 -1.86 6.40 -9.45
C CYS A 53 -2.24 6.59 -7.97
N THR A 54 -3.54 6.71 -7.65
CA THR A 54 -4.03 6.84 -6.26
C THR A 54 -3.73 5.59 -5.43
N LEU A 55 -3.89 4.38 -6.01
CA LEU A 55 -3.56 3.12 -5.34
C LEU A 55 -2.08 3.03 -5.01
N VAL A 56 -1.21 3.36 -5.97
CA VAL A 56 0.24 3.27 -5.83
C VAL A 56 0.76 4.33 -4.87
N ALA A 57 0.31 5.58 -5.00
CA ALA A 57 0.65 6.67 -4.08
C ALA A 57 0.27 6.35 -2.63
N ALA A 58 -0.96 5.86 -2.41
CA ALA A 58 -1.41 5.42 -1.09
C ALA A 58 -0.59 4.23 -0.57
N THR A 59 -0.17 3.31 -1.43
CA THR A 59 0.69 2.18 -1.03
C THR A 59 2.04 2.68 -0.52
N MET A 60 2.65 3.66 -1.20
CA MET A 60 3.92 4.27 -0.76
C MET A 60 3.75 4.99 0.60
N MET A 61 2.68 5.76 0.78
CA MET A 61 2.39 6.45 2.05
C MET A 61 2.23 5.45 3.20
N VAL A 62 1.46 4.39 3.00
CA VAL A 62 1.23 3.36 4.04
C VAL A 62 2.50 2.57 4.33
N ARG A 63 3.40 2.38 3.36
CA ARG A 63 4.74 1.82 3.62
C ARG A 63 5.54 2.72 4.55
N ARG A 64 5.64 4.01 4.25
CA ARG A 64 6.35 5.00 5.09
C ARG A 64 5.78 5.03 6.50
N GLY A 65 4.45 5.06 6.63
CA GLY A 65 3.81 5.02 7.95
C GLY A 65 4.01 3.71 8.70
N ALA A 66 4.03 2.56 8.00
CA ALA A 66 4.34 1.29 8.62
C ALA A 66 5.78 1.25 9.16
N MET A 67 6.74 1.82 8.43
CA MET A 67 8.13 1.94 8.89
C MET A 67 8.24 2.78 10.16
N MET A 68 7.60 3.95 10.20
CA MET A 68 7.54 4.81 11.39
C MET A 68 6.89 4.12 12.58
N ASN A 69 5.94 3.22 12.33
CA ASN A 69 5.28 2.43 13.35
C ASN A 69 6.05 1.13 13.72
N GLY A 70 7.33 1.02 13.36
CA GLY A 70 8.20 -0.11 13.72
C GLY A 70 7.86 -1.42 13.01
N ASN A 71 7.24 -1.37 11.82
CA ASN A 71 6.92 -2.57 11.06
C ASN A 71 8.05 -2.96 10.11
N ASP A 72 8.90 -3.90 10.53
CA ASP A 72 9.99 -4.46 9.71
C ASP A 72 9.51 -5.13 8.41
N ASN A 73 8.23 -5.49 8.33
CA ASN A 73 7.63 -6.11 7.14
C ASN A 73 6.92 -5.07 6.25
N TRP A 74 7.22 -3.77 6.38
CA TRP A 74 6.64 -2.70 5.56
C TRP A 74 6.71 -3.01 4.05
N ALA A 75 7.78 -3.65 3.58
CA ALA A 75 7.97 -3.98 2.16
C ALA A 75 6.93 -4.97 1.62
N SER A 76 6.32 -5.75 2.50
CA SER A 76 5.23 -6.69 2.15
C SER A 76 3.90 -6.00 1.84
N ILE A 77 3.76 -4.71 2.18
CA ILE A 77 2.61 -3.87 1.83
C ILE A 77 2.69 -3.61 0.33
N SER A 78 2.00 -4.45 -0.44
CA SER A 78 1.96 -4.37 -1.90
C SER A 78 0.73 -3.61 -2.39
N THR A 79 0.74 -3.23 -3.66
CA THR A 79 -0.44 -2.67 -4.34
C THR A 79 -1.60 -3.65 -4.35
N ASP A 80 -1.36 -4.97 -4.36
CA ASP A 80 -2.41 -5.99 -4.22
C ASP A 80 -3.06 -5.98 -2.83
N MET A 81 -2.25 -5.83 -1.78
CA MET A 81 -2.76 -5.68 -0.42
C MET A 81 -3.58 -4.40 -0.28
N MET A 82 -3.07 -3.30 -0.83
CA MET A 82 -3.80 -2.03 -0.88
C MET A 82 -5.10 -2.16 -1.68
N ARG A 83 -5.08 -2.87 -2.81
CA ARG A 83 -6.25 -3.07 -3.66
C ARG A 83 -7.34 -3.80 -2.91
N SER A 84 -6.99 -4.85 -2.18
CA SER A 84 -7.93 -5.60 -1.35
C SER A 84 -8.50 -4.76 -0.18
N ALA A 85 -7.74 -3.83 0.37
CA ALA A 85 -8.15 -3.02 1.51
C ALA A 85 -8.98 -1.79 1.09
N ALA A 86 -8.51 -1.11 0.06
CA ALA A 86 -8.83 0.29 -0.21
C ALA A 86 -9.38 0.55 -1.62
N TRP A 87 -9.37 -0.43 -2.53
CA TRP A 87 -9.81 -0.20 -3.92
C TRP A 87 -11.21 -0.72 -4.19
N VAL A 88 -11.95 0.01 -5.01
CA VAL A 88 -13.21 -0.43 -5.60
C VAL A 88 -13.06 -0.38 -7.11
N GLU A 89 -13.20 -1.54 -7.77
CA GLU A 89 -13.04 -1.63 -9.23
C GLU A 89 -14.03 -0.71 -9.94
N GLY A 90 -13.53 0.04 -10.92
CA GLY A 90 -14.29 1.04 -11.67
C GLY A 90 -14.54 2.37 -10.95
N ILE A 91 -14.19 2.50 -9.66
CA ILE A 91 -14.37 3.74 -8.88
C ILE A 91 -13.01 4.32 -8.45
N GLY A 92 -12.13 3.47 -7.93
CA GLY A 92 -10.81 3.86 -7.46
C GLY A 92 -10.61 3.68 -5.96
N LEU A 93 -9.72 4.49 -5.39
CA LEU A 93 -9.36 4.44 -3.97
C LEU A 93 -10.53 4.96 -3.10
N LYS A 94 -10.86 4.21 -2.03
CA LYS A 94 -11.82 4.64 -1.02
C LYS A 94 -11.32 5.92 -0.34
N TRP A 95 -12.25 6.78 0.06
CA TRP A 95 -11.92 7.97 0.86
C TRP A 95 -11.29 7.59 2.20
N ASN A 96 -11.92 6.68 2.94
CA ASN A 96 -11.40 6.21 4.22
C ASN A 96 -11.18 4.71 4.16
N PHE A 97 -10.03 4.24 4.63
CA PHE A 97 -9.72 2.82 4.66
C PHE A 97 -8.67 2.49 5.72
N THR A 98 -8.54 1.20 6.02
CA THR A 98 -7.48 0.69 6.88
C THR A 98 -6.68 -0.35 6.11
N CYS A 99 -5.36 -0.22 6.11
CA CYS A 99 -4.43 -1.17 5.50
C CYS A 99 -3.36 -1.55 6.54
N GLY A 100 -3.38 -2.81 7.00
CA GLY A 100 -2.54 -3.21 8.12
C GLY A 100 -2.98 -2.55 9.43
N SER A 101 -2.05 -1.93 10.15
CA SER A 101 -2.31 -1.13 11.37
C SER A 101 -2.60 0.35 11.09
N VAL A 102 -2.55 0.76 9.82
CA VAL A 102 -2.66 2.16 9.40
C VAL A 102 -4.09 2.45 8.94
N THR A 103 -4.68 3.50 9.49
CA THR A 103 -5.94 4.08 9.02
C THR A 103 -5.63 5.34 8.23
N VAL A 104 -6.18 5.40 7.03
CA VAL A 104 -6.04 6.52 6.10
C VAL A 104 -7.37 7.24 6.02
N ALA A 105 -7.30 8.56 6.17
CA ALA A 105 -8.41 9.47 5.95
C ALA A 105 -8.22 10.25 4.65
N HIS A 106 -9.28 10.92 4.23
CA HIS A 106 -9.32 11.75 3.03
C HIS A 106 -10.03 13.05 3.33
N ASP A 107 -9.48 14.15 2.83
CA ASP A 107 -10.06 15.48 2.92
C ASP A 107 -9.95 16.24 1.60
N SER A 108 -10.79 17.27 1.45
CA SER A 108 -10.58 18.30 0.43
C SER A 108 -9.29 19.06 0.71
N PHE A 109 -8.64 19.53 -0.35
CA PHE A 109 -7.40 20.29 -0.26
C PHE A 109 -7.55 21.66 -0.93
N SER A 110 -6.96 22.70 -0.33
CA SER A 110 -7.13 24.08 -0.79
C SER A 110 -6.38 24.40 -2.10
N GLY A 111 -5.39 23.59 -2.47
CA GLY A 111 -4.54 23.88 -3.62
C GLY A 111 -3.43 24.89 -3.31
N THR A 112 -3.09 25.13 -2.04
CA THR A 112 -2.07 26.13 -1.67
C THR A 112 -0.83 25.48 -1.06
N ALA A 113 0.34 26.07 -1.33
CA ALA A 113 1.61 25.62 -0.74
C ALA A 113 1.61 25.70 0.79
N ALA A 114 1.00 26.74 1.38
CA ALA A 114 0.94 26.92 2.82
C ALA A 114 0.12 25.82 3.51
N ASP A 115 -1.02 25.42 2.92
CA ASP A 115 -1.83 24.30 3.42
C ASP A 115 -1.06 22.97 3.30
N LEU A 116 -0.37 22.76 2.18
CA LEU A 116 0.45 21.54 2.02
C LEU A 116 1.61 21.46 3.02
N GLN A 117 2.29 22.58 3.30
CA GLN A 117 3.31 22.64 4.36
C GLN A 117 2.74 22.28 5.73
N THR A 118 1.57 22.87 6.06
CA THR A 118 0.89 22.59 7.32
C THR A 118 0.51 21.12 7.42
N LYS A 119 -0.03 20.54 6.35
CA LYS A 119 -0.37 19.12 6.36
C LYS A 119 0.88 18.24 6.47
N LEU A 120 1.98 18.56 5.79
CA LEU A 120 3.22 17.78 5.88
C LEU A 120 3.85 17.83 7.28
N SER A 121 3.69 18.94 8.01
CA SER A 121 4.13 18.99 9.41
C SER A 121 3.26 18.14 10.34
N GLU A 122 1.99 17.90 10.00
CA GLU A 122 1.12 16.95 10.71
C GLU A 122 1.36 15.48 10.32
N HIS A 123 1.90 15.25 9.11
CA HIS A 123 2.00 13.93 8.47
C HIS A 123 3.43 13.63 7.98
N PRO A 124 4.35 13.24 8.87
CA PRO A 124 5.75 12.99 8.52
C PRO A 124 5.94 11.83 7.52
N GLU A 125 4.97 10.91 7.43
CA GLU A 125 4.93 9.83 6.43
C GLU A 125 4.65 10.33 5.00
N GLY A 126 4.31 11.61 4.85
CA GLY A 126 3.89 12.23 3.60
C GLY A 126 2.39 12.15 3.36
N ILE A 127 1.96 12.86 2.31
CA ILE A 127 0.55 13.01 1.94
C ILE A 127 0.36 12.58 0.51
N VAL A 128 -0.68 11.80 0.24
CA VAL A 128 -1.10 11.59 -1.14
C VAL A 128 -1.83 12.83 -1.61
N LEU A 129 -1.27 13.52 -2.60
CA LEU A 129 -1.87 14.68 -3.25
C LEU A 129 -2.55 14.24 -4.54
N TYR A 130 -3.80 14.68 -4.75
CA TYR A 130 -4.59 14.25 -5.89
C TYR A 130 -5.24 15.41 -6.64
N LYS A 131 -5.00 15.40 -7.95
CA LYS A 131 -5.66 16.22 -8.95
C LYS A 131 -6.82 15.41 -9.53
N GLN A 132 -8.03 15.63 -9.02
CA GLN A 132 -9.24 15.02 -9.60
C GLN A 132 -9.80 15.85 -10.76
N LYS A 133 -9.73 17.18 -10.63
CA LYS A 133 -10.38 18.12 -11.54
C LYS A 133 -9.40 18.60 -12.61
N SER A 134 -9.21 17.80 -13.66
CA SER A 134 -8.83 18.30 -14.99
C SER A 134 -9.02 17.22 -16.06
N ASP A 135 -8.71 17.58 -17.30
CA ASP A 135 -8.40 16.73 -18.45
C ASP A 135 -7.50 15.50 -18.19
N GLN A 136 -6.88 15.39 -17.01
CA GLN A 136 -6.07 14.23 -16.59
C GLN A 136 -6.03 14.10 -15.07
N GLN A 137 -6.64 13.02 -14.55
CA GLN A 137 -6.59 12.66 -13.14
C GLN A 137 -5.23 12.04 -12.78
N HIS A 138 -4.59 12.52 -11.70
CA HIS A 138 -3.32 11.94 -11.24
C HIS A 138 -3.05 12.19 -9.76
N ALA A 139 -2.35 11.25 -9.12
CA ALA A 139 -1.97 11.30 -7.71
C ALA A 139 -0.48 11.03 -7.54
N ILE A 140 0.12 11.73 -6.58
CA ILE A 140 1.52 11.58 -6.16
C ILE A 140 1.58 11.46 -4.64
N LEU A 141 2.68 10.93 -4.11
CA LEU A 141 2.98 11.02 -2.68
C LEU A 141 3.92 12.21 -2.46
N VAL A 142 3.45 13.28 -1.84
CA VAL A 142 4.32 14.38 -1.38
C VAL A 142 5.04 13.89 -0.13
N THR A 143 6.37 13.86 -0.18
CA THR A 143 7.18 13.17 0.82
C THR A 143 7.57 14.06 1.99
N ASP A 144 7.88 15.32 1.71
CA ASP A 144 8.44 16.30 2.65
C ASP A 144 8.60 17.69 1.99
N TYR A 145 8.93 18.68 2.81
CA TYR A 145 9.33 20.02 2.41
C TYR A 145 10.67 20.35 3.06
N THR A 146 11.73 20.47 2.26
CA THR A 146 13.10 20.66 2.75
C THR A 146 13.77 21.74 1.90
N ASP A 147 14.45 22.68 2.55
CA ASP A 147 15.21 23.77 1.90
C ASP A 147 14.40 24.58 0.88
N GLY A 148 13.14 24.87 1.20
CA GLY A 148 12.26 25.64 0.33
C GLY A 148 11.60 24.85 -0.80
N VAL A 149 11.85 23.54 -0.89
CA VAL A 149 11.41 22.69 -2.00
C VAL A 149 10.50 21.58 -1.49
N PHE A 150 9.33 21.42 -2.12
CA PHE A 150 8.51 20.23 -1.94
C PHE A 150 9.08 19.07 -2.72
N TYR A 151 9.17 17.92 -2.08
CA TYR A 151 9.57 16.67 -2.71
C TYR A 151 8.40 15.69 -2.76
N CYS A 152 8.43 14.82 -3.75
CA CYS A 152 7.40 13.80 -3.93
C CYS A 152 7.95 12.54 -4.58
N ALA A 153 7.15 11.48 -4.56
CA ALA A 153 7.30 10.31 -5.39
C ALA A 153 6.09 10.21 -6.33
N ASP A 154 6.36 10.29 -7.63
CA ASP A 154 5.33 10.19 -8.67
C ASP A 154 5.25 8.74 -9.20
N PRO A 155 4.09 8.07 -9.09
CA PRO A 155 3.88 6.72 -9.63
C PRO A 155 4.04 6.62 -11.15
N SER A 156 3.97 7.71 -11.90
CA SER A 156 4.03 7.74 -13.36
C SER A 156 5.31 7.10 -13.89
N GLY A 157 5.18 6.22 -14.88
CA GLY A 157 6.32 5.62 -15.58
C GLY A 157 7.09 6.61 -16.47
N ALA A 158 6.53 7.80 -16.73
CA ALA A 158 7.18 8.86 -17.48
C ALA A 158 8.10 9.75 -16.62
N VAL A 159 8.07 9.58 -15.30
CA VAL A 159 8.83 10.37 -14.34
C VAL A 159 9.91 9.48 -13.71
N ALA A 160 11.05 10.05 -13.32
CA ALA A 160 12.10 9.32 -12.61
C ALA A 160 11.55 8.59 -11.37
N SER A 161 12.14 7.45 -11.02
CA SER A 161 11.80 6.75 -9.78
C SER A 161 12.43 7.45 -8.59
N GLY A 162 11.87 7.22 -7.41
CA GLY A 162 12.39 7.78 -6.17
C GLY A 162 11.76 9.12 -5.78
N ARG A 163 12.45 9.79 -4.86
CA ARG A 163 12.11 11.13 -4.37
C ARG A 163 12.65 12.19 -5.33
N ILE A 164 11.76 13.04 -5.85
CA ILE A 164 12.06 14.10 -6.81
C ILE A 164 11.45 15.43 -6.35
N PRO A 165 11.95 16.58 -6.84
CA PRO A 165 11.24 17.85 -6.66
C PRO A 165 9.82 17.78 -7.24
N LEU A 166 8.83 18.34 -6.55
CA LEU A 166 7.43 18.35 -6.99
C LEU A 166 7.27 19.08 -8.33
N SER A 167 8.12 20.07 -8.62
CA SER A 167 8.19 20.73 -9.93
C SER A 167 8.50 19.79 -11.10
N SER A 168 9.02 18.59 -10.83
CA SER A 168 9.30 17.54 -11.82
C SER A 168 8.20 16.46 -11.86
N ALA A 169 7.12 16.62 -11.09
CA ALA A 169 5.99 15.68 -11.05
C ALA A 169 4.96 15.97 -12.15
N SER A 170 4.05 15.02 -12.34
CA SER A 170 2.99 15.11 -13.37
C SER A 170 1.81 16.00 -12.96
N ILE A 171 1.82 16.59 -11.76
CA ILE A 171 0.79 17.52 -11.25
C ILE A 171 1.42 18.65 -10.44
N THR A 172 0.67 19.74 -10.27
CA THR A 172 1.03 20.87 -9.40
C THR A 172 0.14 20.94 -8.16
N ILE A 173 0.55 21.74 -7.19
CA ILE A 173 -0.19 21.95 -5.94
C ILE A 173 -1.53 22.61 -6.22
N GLU A 174 -1.54 23.66 -7.06
CA GLU A 174 -2.69 24.50 -7.38
C GLU A 174 -3.78 23.74 -8.15
N ALA A 175 -3.38 22.73 -8.93
CA ALA A 175 -4.31 21.89 -9.65
C ALA A 175 -4.94 20.79 -8.78
N SER A 176 -4.39 20.55 -7.59
CA SER A 176 -4.80 19.46 -6.71
C SER A 176 -5.91 19.90 -5.76
N ASN A 177 -6.83 19.00 -5.46
CA ASN A 177 -8.05 19.34 -4.72
C ASN A 177 -8.48 18.31 -3.67
N TYR A 178 -7.74 17.21 -3.56
CA TYR A 178 -7.95 16.20 -2.51
C TYR A 178 -6.62 15.66 -2.00
N ILE A 179 -6.66 15.21 -0.74
CA ILE A 179 -5.54 14.57 -0.08
C ILE A 179 -5.97 13.28 0.62
N TRP A 180 -5.04 12.34 0.77
CA TRP A 180 -5.11 11.28 1.77
C TRP A 180 -3.90 11.34 2.70
N TYR A 181 -4.13 11.02 3.97
CA TYR A 181 -3.12 11.05 5.02
C TYR A 181 -3.39 9.96 6.06
N ILE A 182 -2.38 9.57 6.85
CA ILE A 182 -2.58 8.61 7.94
C ILE A 182 -3.21 9.35 9.12
N SER A 183 -4.42 8.96 9.49
CA SER A 183 -5.12 9.48 10.67
C SER A 183 -4.87 8.65 11.93
N SER A 184 -4.34 7.43 11.78
CA SER A 184 -3.97 6.58 12.91
C SER A 184 -3.02 5.44 12.48
N PRO A 185 -2.03 5.06 13.31
CA PRO A 185 -1.65 5.69 14.58
C PRO A 185 -1.00 7.05 14.36
N THR A 186 -0.78 7.80 15.43
CA THR A 186 0.10 8.97 15.38
C THR A 186 1.52 8.51 15.13
N LEU A 187 2.21 9.14 14.18
CA LEU A 187 3.53 8.75 13.71
C LEU A 187 4.56 9.84 13.96
N TYR A 188 5.79 9.42 14.18
CA TYR A 188 6.92 10.32 14.38
C TYR A 188 8.14 9.74 13.66
N LEU A 189 9.00 10.64 13.18
CA LEU A 189 10.34 10.29 12.74
C LEU A 189 11.29 10.28 13.93
N THR A 190 12.40 9.54 13.82
CA THR A 190 13.49 9.61 14.80
C THR A 190 14.83 9.98 14.20
N ASP A 191 15.66 10.62 15.01
CA ASP A 191 17.07 10.90 14.67
C ASP A 191 17.92 9.62 14.77
N SER A 192 19.20 9.74 14.44
CA SER A 192 20.17 8.64 14.56
C SER A 192 20.38 8.15 16.00
N SER A 193 19.94 8.93 16.99
CA SER A 193 19.99 8.60 18.42
C SER A 193 18.67 7.99 18.93
N GLY A 194 17.65 7.87 18.08
CA GLY A 194 16.33 7.34 18.43
C GLY A 194 15.38 8.35 19.07
N ASN A 195 15.75 9.63 19.15
CA ASN A 195 14.86 10.67 19.66
C ASN A 195 13.85 11.08 18.59
N GLN A 196 12.62 11.40 18.99
CA GLN A 196 11.62 11.92 18.06
C GLN A 196 12.10 13.24 17.46
N ILE A 197 12.12 13.31 16.13
CA ILE A 197 12.40 14.55 15.42
C ILE A 197 11.12 15.39 15.47
N PRO A 198 11.13 16.58 16.10
CA PRO A 198 10.01 17.50 15.99
C PRO A 198 9.79 17.83 14.51
N HIS A 199 8.54 17.80 14.06
CA HIS A 199 8.19 18.08 12.67
C HIS A 199 8.82 19.40 12.24
N VAL A 200 9.82 19.34 11.35
CA VAL A 200 10.63 20.50 10.99
C VAL A 200 9.73 21.52 10.30
N VAL A 201 9.41 22.59 11.01
CA VAL A 201 9.04 23.89 10.43
C VAL A 201 10.12 24.87 10.86
N GLU A 202 11.35 24.68 10.39
CA GLU A 202 12.23 25.85 10.28
C GLU A 202 11.84 26.58 9.01
N THR A 203 10.85 27.45 9.15
CA THR A 203 10.80 28.61 8.28
C THR A 203 11.91 29.54 8.76
N PRO A 204 13.00 29.77 8.00
CA PRO A 204 13.77 30.97 8.24
C PRO A 204 12.79 32.14 8.11
N LYS A 205 12.54 32.82 9.23
CA LYS A 205 11.82 34.09 9.25
C LYS A 205 12.50 35.00 8.24
N PRO A 206 11.82 35.54 7.22
CA PRO A 206 12.42 36.57 6.40
C PRO A 206 12.76 37.73 7.32
N THR A 207 14.06 37.97 7.51
CA THR A 207 14.57 39.17 8.17
C THR A 207 13.96 40.36 7.43
N VAL A 208 13.13 41.12 8.15
CA VAL A 208 12.48 42.31 7.65
C VAL A 208 13.58 43.30 7.26
N THR A 209 13.88 43.37 5.98
CA THR A 209 14.74 44.41 5.41
C THR A 209 13.81 45.49 4.88
N PRO A 210 14.03 46.78 5.22
CA PRO A 210 13.03 47.81 5.07
C PRO A 210 12.64 48.07 3.60
N LYS A 211 11.33 48.27 3.43
CA LYS A 211 10.65 48.75 2.23
C LYS A 211 11.33 49.98 1.62
N PRO A 212 11.78 49.95 0.35
CA PRO A 212 11.98 51.16 -0.43
C PRO A 212 10.63 51.67 -0.94
N THR A 213 10.41 52.94 -0.71
CA THR A 213 9.27 53.77 -1.08
C THR A 213 8.96 53.73 -2.58
N ALA A 214 7.68 53.69 -2.91
CA ALA A 214 7.17 53.76 -4.27
C ALA A 214 7.47 55.11 -4.93
N ALA A 215 7.90 55.08 -6.20
CA ALA A 215 7.82 56.20 -7.13
C ALA A 215 7.08 55.74 -8.39
N ALA A 216 6.16 56.58 -8.86
CA ALA A 216 5.13 56.27 -9.83
C ALA A 216 5.52 56.58 -11.29
N THR A 217 4.79 55.90 -12.18
CA THR A 217 4.36 56.29 -13.55
C THR A 217 5.37 56.40 -14.70
N ALA A 218 5.14 55.61 -15.77
CA ALA A 218 4.46 56.10 -16.98
C ALA A 218 4.02 54.95 -17.92
N LYS A 219 2.87 55.17 -18.60
CA LYS A 219 2.23 54.37 -19.66
C LYS A 219 2.45 55.09 -21.01
N PRO A 220 2.61 54.38 -22.14
CA PRO A 220 1.69 54.52 -23.30
C PRO A 220 1.31 53.14 -23.89
N THR A 221 0.04 52.77 -24.13
CA THR A 221 -0.92 53.11 -25.22
C THR A 221 -0.68 52.35 -26.56
N ALA A 222 -1.79 51.80 -27.08
CA ALA A 222 -2.02 50.92 -28.26
C ALA A 222 -1.41 51.44 -29.60
N THR A 223 -1.26 50.69 -30.71
CA THR A 223 -2.17 49.78 -31.47
C THR A 223 -1.31 49.10 -32.58
N ALA A 224 -1.56 47.87 -33.05
CA ALA A 224 -2.29 47.58 -34.30
C ALA A 224 -2.42 46.05 -34.54
N LYS A 225 -3.51 45.67 -35.23
CA LYS A 225 -4.03 44.31 -35.44
C LYS A 225 -3.91 43.87 -36.91
N ALA A 226 -3.74 42.54 -37.09
CA ALA A 226 -3.97 41.70 -38.29
C ALA A 226 -2.98 41.83 -39.45
N THR A 227 -2.55 40.76 -40.14
CA THR A 227 -3.43 39.82 -40.89
C THR A 227 -2.77 38.45 -41.18
N ALA A 228 -3.62 37.48 -41.51
CA ALA A 228 -3.45 36.04 -41.69
C ALA A 228 -2.66 35.55 -42.93
N THR A 229 -2.25 34.27 -42.91
CA THR A 229 -2.19 33.24 -43.98
C THR A 229 -1.37 32.04 -43.45
N ALA A 230 -1.49 30.76 -43.80
CA ALA A 230 -2.47 29.90 -44.45
C ALA A 230 -2.07 28.42 -44.12
N LYS A 231 -3.05 27.51 -44.02
CA LYS A 231 -2.93 26.03 -44.12
C LYS A 231 -3.37 25.69 -45.58
N PRO A 232 -2.95 24.62 -46.31
CA PRO A 232 -2.81 23.20 -45.89
C PRO A 232 -1.64 22.40 -46.56
N LYS A 233 -1.34 21.13 -46.23
CA LYS A 233 -1.93 19.95 -46.91
C LYS A 233 -1.48 18.59 -46.32
N LYS A 234 -2.48 17.70 -46.37
CA LYS A 234 -2.63 16.24 -46.18
C LYS A 234 -1.66 15.35 -46.99
N THR A 235 -1.16 14.27 -46.39
CA THR A 235 -0.63 13.04 -47.04
C THR A 235 -0.97 11.84 -46.15
N THR A 236 -2.00 11.06 -46.51
CA THR A 236 -1.99 9.74 -47.20
C THR A 236 -1.55 8.53 -46.35
N LYS A 237 -2.57 7.75 -46.02
CA LYS A 237 -2.63 6.32 -45.64
C LYS A 237 -1.78 5.41 -46.54
N PRO A 238 -1.26 4.28 -46.01
CA PRO A 238 -1.44 3.00 -46.72
C PRO A 238 -2.29 1.97 -45.97
N LYS A 239 -2.97 1.16 -46.78
CA LYS A 239 -3.95 0.11 -46.48
C LYS A 239 -3.29 -1.26 -46.73
N THR A 240 -3.51 -2.19 -45.80
CA THR A 240 -3.72 -3.66 -45.88
C THR A 240 -3.08 -4.56 -46.97
N THR A 241 -2.87 -5.83 -46.54
CA THR A 241 -2.66 -7.14 -47.25
C THR A 241 -1.21 -7.46 -47.67
N THR A 242 -0.61 -8.62 -47.41
CA THR A 242 -1.05 -10.02 -47.60
C THR A 242 -0.20 -11.03 -46.78
N LYS A 243 -0.79 -12.21 -46.53
CA LYS A 243 -0.19 -13.48 -46.05
C LYS A 243 0.55 -14.20 -47.19
N PRO A 244 1.63 -14.97 -46.91
CA PRO A 244 1.63 -16.38 -47.33
C PRO A 244 2.01 -17.40 -46.22
N LYS A 245 1.73 -18.67 -46.52
CA LYS A 245 1.66 -19.88 -45.69
C LYS A 245 2.74 -20.87 -46.17
N THR A 246 3.42 -21.61 -45.27
CA THR A 246 4.13 -22.92 -45.45
C THR A 246 5.21 -23.03 -46.56
N THR A 247 6.35 -23.72 -46.45
CA THR A 247 6.57 -25.16 -46.15
C THR A 247 8.10 -25.49 -46.10
N ALA A 248 8.48 -26.55 -45.36
CA ALA A 248 9.60 -27.50 -45.56
C ALA A 248 11.09 -27.22 -45.12
N LYS A 249 11.46 -27.83 -43.98
CA LYS A 249 12.55 -28.83 -43.68
C LYS A 249 13.93 -28.77 -44.43
N PRO A 250 15.06 -28.90 -43.69
CA PRO A 250 15.88 -30.15 -43.64
C PRO A 250 16.29 -30.53 -42.18
N LYS A 251 15.85 -31.66 -41.63
CA LYS A 251 16.58 -32.92 -41.29
C LYS A 251 18.03 -32.80 -40.74
N ASN A 252 18.13 -33.11 -39.44
CA ASN A 252 19.20 -33.71 -38.63
C ASN A 252 20.68 -33.66 -39.07
N THR A 253 21.52 -33.21 -38.15
CA THR A 253 22.67 -34.01 -37.69
C THR A 253 22.79 -33.92 -36.17
N GLU A 254 23.06 -35.07 -35.59
CA GLU A 254 22.98 -35.46 -34.19
C GLU A 254 24.34 -35.25 -33.51
N THR A 255 24.39 -34.63 -32.33
CA THR A 255 25.54 -34.80 -31.43
C THR A 255 25.14 -34.61 -29.96
N ALA A 256 25.12 -35.74 -29.26
CA ALA A 256 25.34 -36.04 -27.84
C ALA A 256 24.85 -35.09 -26.71
N LYS A 257 24.01 -35.70 -25.87
CA LYS A 257 23.45 -35.31 -24.57
C LYS A 257 24.44 -35.65 -23.42
N PRO A 258 24.42 -34.90 -22.30
CA PRO A 258 23.96 -35.47 -21.01
C PRO A 258 22.93 -34.52 -20.35
N SER A 259 21.63 -34.81 -20.21
CA SER A 259 20.94 -35.82 -19.38
C SER A 259 21.13 -35.68 -17.87
N ALA A 260 20.59 -34.59 -17.31
CA ALA A 260 20.01 -34.63 -15.97
C ALA A 260 18.54 -34.23 -16.06
N THR A 261 17.68 -35.23 -16.22
CA THR A 261 16.23 -35.09 -16.21
C THR A 261 15.78 -34.99 -14.76
N GLU A 262 15.70 -33.78 -14.20
CA GLU A 262 15.03 -33.59 -12.91
C GLU A 262 13.52 -33.68 -13.14
N LYS A 263 12.97 -34.84 -12.78
CA LYS A 263 11.54 -35.15 -12.84
C LYS A 263 10.80 -34.18 -11.92
N ALA A 264 10.14 -33.16 -12.47
CA ALA A 264 9.32 -32.21 -11.73
C ALA A 264 8.18 -32.95 -11.00
N GLU A 265 8.39 -33.28 -9.73
CA GLU A 265 7.44 -34.01 -8.91
C GLU A 265 6.24 -33.11 -8.59
N LYS A 266 5.03 -33.54 -8.98
CA LYS A 266 3.77 -32.81 -8.74
C LYS A 266 3.53 -32.71 -7.24
N VAL A 267 3.75 -31.52 -6.68
CA VAL A 267 3.67 -31.20 -5.25
C VAL A 267 2.25 -31.42 -4.67
N LYS A 268 1.95 -32.64 -4.18
CA LYS A 268 0.64 -33.08 -3.59
C LYS A 268 0.17 -32.29 -2.35
N ALA A 269 -0.95 -31.57 -2.40
CA ALA A 269 -1.44 -30.70 -1.32
C ALA A 269 -1.39 -31.30 0.11
N PRO A 270 -1.12 -30.50 1.16
CA PRO A 270 -1.05 -31.01 2.54
C PRO A 270 -2.37 -31.59 3.03
N GLY A 271 -2.29 -32.51 3.99
CA GLY A 271 -3.47 -33.11 4.62
C GLY A 271 -4.33 -32.12 5.40
N LYS A 272 -5.56 -32.54 5.74
CA LYS A 272 -6.51 -31.75 6.54
C LYS A 272 -5.92 -31.45 7.93
N VAL A 273 -5.99 -30.19 8.36
CA VAL A 273 -5.51 -29.75 9.68
C VAL A 273 -6.38 -30.34 10.78
N LYS A 274 -5.74 -30.95 11.79
CA LYS A 274 -6.39 -31.60 12.93
C LYS A 274 -6.26 -30.76 14.21
N ASP A 275 -7.08 -31.09 15.20
CA ASP A 275 -7.04 -30.53 16.56
C ASP A 275 -7.08 -28.99 16.62
N VAL A 276 -7.94 -28.40 15.78
CA VAL A 276 -8.20 -26.95 15.85
C VAL A 276 -8.99 -26.65 17.11
N VAL A 277 -8.42 -25.82 17.98
CA VAL A 277 -9.00 -25.42 19.27
C VAL A 277 -9.08 -23.91 19.33
N VAL A 278 -10.18 -23.37 19.88
CA VAL A 278 -10.39 -21.94 20.10
C VAL A 278 -10.62 -21.69 21.59
N LYS A 279 -9.78 -20.88 22.23
CA LYS A 279 -9.84 -20.56 23.66
C LYS A 279 -9.88 -19.05 23.89
N ASN A 280 -10.63 -18.60 24.89
CA ASN A 280 -10.60 -17.20 25.35
C ASN A 280 -9.78 -17.12 26.64
N ASN A 281 -8.46 -17.12 26.49
CA ASN A 281 -7.54 -17.08 27.63
C ASN A 281 -7.17 -15.66 28.08
N LYS A 282 -7.38 -14.65 27.21
CA LYS A 282 -7.04 -13.24 27.45
C LYS A 282 -8.26 -12.35 27.21
N LYS A 283 -8.31 -11.19 27.87
CA LYS A 283 -9.38 -10.19 27.69
C LYS A 283 -9.50 -9.80 26.22
N LYS A 284 -10.73 -9.67 25.72
CA LYS A 284 -11.01 -9.24 24.35
C LYS A 284 -10.23 -10.03 23.29
N THR A 285 -9.92 -11.31 23.53
CA THR A 285 -9.01 -12.10 22.68
C THR A 285 -9.41 -13.57 22.57
N LEU A 286 -9.47 -14.12 21.35
CA LEU A 286 -9.61 -15.55 21.08
C LEU A 286 -8.29 -16.12 20.55
N THR A 287 -7.69 -17.05 21.28
CA THR A 287 -6.55 -17.83 20.85
C THR A 287 -7.00 -19.06 20.06
N ILE A 288 -6.43 -19.30 18.90
CA ILE A 288 -6.65 -20.47 18.04
C ILE A 288 -5.35 -21.24 17.93
N THR A 289 -5.40 -22.54 18.17
CA THR A 289 -4.24 -23.45 18.06
C THR A 289 -4.60 -24.68 17.25
N TRP A 290 -3.63 -25.32 16.60
CA TRP A 290 -3.82 -26.56 15.84
C TRP A 290 -2.56 -27.42 15.84
N LYS A 291 -2.73 -28.72 15.57
CA LYS A 291 -1.61 -29.67 15.45
C LYS A 291 -0.85 -29.45 14.14
N LYS A 292 0.45 -29.75 14.15
CA LYS A 292 1.30 -29.69 12.95
C LYS A 292 0.77 -30.67 11.88
N THR A 293 0.55 -30.17 10.67
CA THR A 293 0.27 -30.98 9.48
C THR A 293 1.59 -31.35 8.80
N SER A 294 1.78 -32.64 8.50
CA SER A 294 2.97 -33.12 7.79
C SER A 294 3.08 -32.48 6.40
N GLY A 295 4.31 -32.08 6.02
CA GLY A 295 4.60 -31.44 4.74
C GLY A 295 4.06 -30.01 4.56
N ALA A 296 3.50 -29.38 5.61
CA ALA A 296 3.02 -28.01 5.54
C ALA A 296 4.16 -26.99 5.74
N LYS A 297 4.26 -26.01 4.83
CA LYS A 297 5.12 -24.83 5.00
C LYS A 297 4.47 -23.78 5.90
N GLY A 298 3.14 -23.75 5.94
CA GLY A 298 2.38 -22.89 6.82
C GLY A 298 0.88 -23.17 6.75
N TYR A 299 0.10 -22.23 7.30
CA TYR A 299 -1.34 -22.37 7.45
C TYR A 299 -2.03 -21.06 7.06
N GLN A 300 -3.25 -21.20 6.55
CA GLN A 300 -4.20 -20.11 6.41
C GLN A 300 -5.34 -20.33 7.40
N LEU A 301 -5.51 -19.39 8.33
CA LEU A 301 -6.67 -19.32 9.20
C LEU A 301 -7.67 -18.34 8.60
N ARG A 302 -8.92 -18.77 8.48
CA ARG A 302 -10.04 -17.92 8.07
C ARG A 302 -11.11 -17.89 9.13
N PHE A 303 -11.71 -16.73 9.36
CA PHE A 303 -12.71 -16.54 10.41
C PHE A 303 -13.82 -15.59 9.98
N ALA A 304 -14.99 -15.73 10.62
CA ALA A 304 -16.14 -14.86 10.44
C ALA A 304 -17.02 -14.86 11.70
N THR A 305 -17.97 -13.93 11.77
CA THR A 305 -19.03 -13.91 12.81
C THR A 305 -20.18 -14.89 12.49
N THR A 306 -20.18 -15.51 11.31
CA THR A 306 -21.21 -16.46 10.85
C THR A 306 -20.65 -17.88 10.73
N LYS A 307 -21.49 -18.90 11.01
CA LYS A 307 -21.09 -20.32 10.98
C LYS A 307 -20.66 -20.77 9.58
N LYS A 308 -21.33 -20.28 8.55
CA LYS A 308 -20.97 -20.48 7.14
C LYS A 308 -19.93 -19.43 6.72
N ILE A 309 -18.66 -19.72 6.99
CA ILE A 309 -17.55 -18.79 6.72
C ILE A 309 -17.38 -18.58 5.20
N PRO A 310 -17.64 -17.36 4.67
CA PRO A 310 -17.62 -17.11 3.23
C PRO A 310 -16.21 -17.15 2.60
N GLY A 311 -16.18 -17.23 1.27
CA GLY A 311 -14.96 -17.24 0.45
C GLY A 311 -14.10 -15.97 0.55
N GLY A 312 -14.72 -14.83 0.86
CA GLY A 312 -14.07 -13.54 1.08
C GLY A 312 -13.86 -13.18 2.55
N ALA A 313 -14.12 -14.09 3.49
CA ALA A 313 -13.95 -13.78 4.91
C ALA A 313 -12.48 -13.52 5.26
N ALA A 314 -12.27 -12.68 6.28
CA ALA A 314 -10.95 -12.35 6.81
C ALA A 314 -10.10 -13.60 7.01
N SER A 315 -8.88 -13.57 6.49
CA SER A 315 -7.95 -14.68 6.62
C SER A 315 -6.53 -14.19 6.79
N VAL A 316 -5.76 -14.92 7.58
CA VAL A 316 -4.34 -14.69 7.83
C VAL A 316 -3.56 -15.92 7.41
N THR A 317 -2.40 -15.70 6.78
CA THR A 317 -1.46 -16.77 6.44
C THR A 317 -0.25 -16.65 7.34
N LEU A 318 0.13 -17.72 8.02
CA LEU A 318 1.25 -17.74 8.96
C LEU A 318 2.01 -19.06 8.88
N ALA A 319 3.29 -19.07 9.26
CA ALA A 319 4.11 -20.28 9.23
C ALA A 319 3.82 -21.23 10.40
N GLY A 320 3.32 -20.72 11.53
CA GLY A 320 3.13 -21.54 12.71
C GLY A 320 1.72 -21.96 13.03
N ARG A 321 1.56 -22.40 14.29
CA ARG A 321 0.50 -23.34 14.70
C ARG A 321 -0.51 -22.71 15.67
N ARG A 322 -0.41 -21.39 15.85
CA ARG A 322 -1.20 -20.60 16.77
C ARG A 322 -1.45 -19.24 16.15
N ALA A 323 -2.66 -18.73 16.38
CA ALA A 323 -3.03 -17.34 16.12
C ALA A 323 -3.95 -16.82 17.23
N ALA A 324 -4.15 -15.52 17.31
CA ALA A 324 -5.01 -14.89 18.29
C ALA A 324 -5.83 -13.80 17.60
N LEU A 325 -7.17 -13.89 17.64
CA LEU A 325 -8.00 -12.73 17.35
C LEU A 325 -8.01 -11.80 18.57
N THR A 326 -7.59 -10.55 18.45
CA THR A 326 -7.53 -9.50 19.49
C THR A 326 -8.55 -8.39 19.24
N ASP A 327 -8.68 -7.48 20.21
CA ASP A 327 -9.57 -6.30 20.15
C ASP A 327 -11.05 -6.63 19.96
N LEU A 328 -11.42 -7.82 20.43
CA LEU A 328 -12.77 -8.34 20.30
C LEU A 328 -13.69 -7.72 21.35
N SER A 329 -14.91 -7.41 20.96
CA SER A 329 -15.92 -7.05 21.95
C SER A 329 -16.35 -8.28 22.76
N LYS A 330 -16.48 -8.12 24.08
CA LYS A 330 -16.99 -9.15 24.99
C LYS A 330 -18.38 -9.61 24.53
N GLY A 331 -18.64 -10.92 24.59
CA GLY A 331 -19.88 -11.55 24.14
C GLY A 331 -19.89 -11.99 22.67
N SER A 332 -18.99 -11.48 21.84
CA SER A 332 -18.92 -11.80 20.41
C SER A 332 -18.61 -13.27 20.14
N VAL A 333 -19.16 -13.80 19.04
CA VAL A 333 -18.96 -15.19 18.61
C VAL A 333 -18.26 -15.20 17.26
N PHE A 334 -17.19 -15.99 17.16
CA PHE A 334 -16.44 -16.21 15.94
C PHE A 334 -16.43 -17.68 15.56
N TYR A 335 -16.44 -17.92 14.26
CA TYR A 335 -16.27 -19.23 13.64
C TYR A 335 -14.96 -19.22 12.86
N VAL A 336 -14.14 -20.23 13.06
CA VAL A 336 -12.81 -20.32 12.46
C VAL A 336 -12.64 -21.65 11.73
N LYS A 337 -11.87 -21.64 10.65
CA LYS A 337 -11.37 -22.83 9.96
C LYS A 337 -9.93 -22.61 9.50
N VAL A 338 -9.11 -23.65 9.52
CA VAL A 338 -7.69 -23.58 9.18
C VAL A 338 -7.39 -24.57 8.06
N ARG A 339 -6.57 -24.19 7.09
CA ARG A 339 -5.99 -25.11 6.10
C ARG A 339 -4.49 -24.96 6.03
N ALA A 340 -3.78 -26.06 5.82
CA ALA A 340 -2.35 -26.05 5.59
C ALA A 340 -2.03 -25.71 4.14
N TYR A 341 -0.85 -25.16 3.88
CA TYR A 341 -0.30 -24.99 2.54
C TYR A 341 1.16 -25.41 2.50
N LYS A 342 1.60 -25.76 1.29
CA LYS A 342 3.02 -25.88 0.97
C LYS A 342 3.38 -25.05 -0.26
N LEU A 343 4.65 -24.99 -0.57
CA LEU A 343 5.15 -24.27 -1.73
C LEU A 343 5.43 -25.25 -2.87
N ASN A 344 4.98 -24.91 -4.07
CA ASN A 344 5.42 -25.49 -5.32
C ASN A 344 6.15 -24.37 -6.09
N GLY A 345 7.47 -24.32 -5.96
CA GLY A 345 8.26 -23.13 -6.28
C GLY A 345 7.80 -21.93 -5.43
N LYS A 346 7.36 -20.84 -6.08
CA LYS A 346 6.83 -19.64 -5.42
C LYS A 346 5.32 -19.69 -5.14
N LYS A 347 4.59 -20.70 -5.66
CA LYS A 347 3.12 -20.79 -5.54
C LYS A 347 2.68 -21.60 -4.32
N LYS A 348 1.68 -21.10 -3.59
CA LYS A 348 1.08 -21.81 -2.44
C LYS A 348 0.05 -22.84 -2.90
N VAL A 349 0.28 -24.10 -2.60
CA VAL A 349 -0.67 -25.20 -2.80
C VAL A 349 -1.37 -25.49 -1.48
N TYR A 350 -2.67 -25.22 -1.42
CA TYR A 350 -3.48 -25.36 -0.21
C TYR A 350 -4.15 -26.73 -0.13
N GLY A 351 -4.18 -27.30 1.08
CA GLY A 351 -5.00 -28.46 1.41
C GLY A 351 -6.44 -28.09 1.75
N SER A 352 -7.24 -29.10 2.11
CA SER A 352 -8.62 -28.90 2.56
C SER A 352 -8.68 -28.20 3.92
N TYR A 353 -9.73 -27.39 4.12
CA TYR A 353 -10.02 -26.77 5.42
C TYR A 353 -10.37 -27.80 6.49
N SER A 354 -10.01 -27.49 7.73
CA SER A 354 -10.47 -28.17 8.94
C SER A 354 -12.00 -28.08 9.08
N ALA A 355 -12.55 -28.84 10.04
CA ALA A 355 -13.88 -28.54 10.55
C ALA A 355 -13.95 -27.10 11.11
N VAL A 356 -15.12 -26.48 11.03
CA VAL A 356 -15.36 -25.15 11.60
C VAL A 356 -15.44 -25.26 13.12
N LYS A 357 -14.75 -24.38 13.83
CA LYS A 357 -14.75 -24.28 15.30
C LYS A 357 -15.31 -22.94 15.75
N LYS A 358 -16.10 -22.96 16.83
CA LYS A 358 -16.74 -21.78 17.42
C LYS A 358 -15.94 -21.30 18.64
N GLY A 359 -15.76 -19.99 18.77
CA GLY A 359 -15.23 -19.34 19.96
C GLY A 359 -16.10 -18.16 20.38
N LYS A 360 -16.37 -18.03 21.69
CA LYS A 360 -17.08 -16.87 22.26
C LYS A 360 -16.13 -16.10 23.16
N VAL A 361 -16.11 -14.78 23.03
CA VAL A 361 -15.32 -13.88 23.88
C VAL A 361 -16.05 -13.75 25.23
N LYS A 362 -15.53 -14.38 26.28
CA LYS A 362 -16.14 -14.38 27.62
C LYS A 362 -15.54 -13.32 28.53
N LYS A 363 -14.24 -13.06 28.40
CA LYS A 363 -13.45 -12.16 29.23
C LYS A 363 -12.96 -10.97 28.43
#